data_AF-A0A7V4H050-F1
#
_entry.id   AF-A0A7V4H050-F1
#
_cell.length_a   1.000
_cell.length_b   1.000
_cell.length_c   1.000
_cell.angle_alpha   90.00
_cell.angle_beta   90.00
_cell.angle_gamma   90.00
#
_symmetry.space_group_name_H-M   'P 1'
#
loop_
_entity.id
_entity.type
_entity.pdbx_description
1 polymer ?
#
loop_
_entity_poly.entity_id
_entity_poly.type
_entity_poly.pdbx_seq_one_letter_code
_entity_poly.pdbx_strand_id
1 'polypeptide(L)'
;MWLCTRLGFFSIVQKPRGTWQVRARVRADLERLCRHLGWPPERILQTPGDYRWRLRLRAVDWQQMMLHLTWTVDYPNFKAAVAALPDQAPKLPAYHDFWEALARLQNTPQGIKRARCPRPARAIAARTKPRGRCFPAHNPTWPTPANCAA
;
A
#
# COMPACT_ATOMS: atom_id res chain seq x y z
N MET A 1 -7.15 0.97 -3.38
CA MET A 1 -6.22 1.49 -4.41
C MET A 1 -6.39 2.99 -4.52
N TRP A 2 -5.29 3.74 -4.68
CA TRP A 2 -5.28 5.15 -5.06
C TRP A 2 -4.76 5.28 -6.48
N LEU A 3 -5.40 6.12 -7.28
CA LEU A 3 -5.02 6.40 -8.67
C LEU A 3 -4.93 7.91 -8.89
N CYS A 4 -3.76 8.39 -9.28
CA CYS A 4 -3.57 9.71 -9.87
C CYS A 4 -3.64 9.54 -11.39
N THR A 5 -4.56 10.23 -12.06
CA THR A 5 -4.81 10.07 -13.51
C THR A 5 -4.96 11.43 -14.18
N ARG A 6 -4.95 11.48 -15.52
CA ARG A 6 -5.30 12.68 -16.29
C ARG A 6 -6.77 13.11 -16.10
N LEU A 7 -7.63 12.25 -15.57
CA LEU A 7 -9.04 12.57 -15.35
C LEU A 7 -9.32 13.09 -13.93
N GLY A 8 -8.43 12.80 -12.97
CA GLY A 8 -8.59 13.15 -11.56
C GLY A 8 -7.88 12.19 -10.61
N PHE A 9 -8.12 12.40 -9.31
CA PHE A 9 -7.65 11.52 -8.24
C PHE A 9 -8.77 10.64 -7.72
N PHE A 10 -8.55 9.32 -7.71
CA PHE A 10 -9.55 8.35 -7.27
C PHE A 10 -9.03 7.44 -6.15
N SER A 11 -9.89 7.20 -5.16
CA SER A 11 -9.72 6.11 -4.20
C SER A 11 -10.76 5.03 -4.42
N ILE A 12 -10.29 3.86 -4.81
CA ILE A 12 -11.13 2.73 -5.14
C ILE A 12 -11.02 1.66 -4.06
N VAL A 13 -12.17 1.18 -3.62
CA VAL A 13 -12.29 0.04 -2.71
C VAL A 13 -13.38 -0.91 -3.18
N GLN A 14 -13.15 -2.21 -3.02
CA GLN A 14 -14.21 -3.19 -3.15
C GLN A 14 -15.08 -3.18 -1.89
N LYS A 15 -16.37 -3.38 -2.08
CA LYS A 15 -17.39 -3.53 -1.05
C LYS A 15 -17.99 -4.93 -1.14
N PRO A 16 -18.71 -5.38 -0.10
CA PRO A 16 -19.39 -6.67 -0.13
C PRO A 16 -20.26 -6.85 -1.38
N ARG A 17 -20.52 -8.11 -1.75
CA ARG A 17 -21.32 -8.48 -2.92
C ARG A 17 -20.73 -8.03 -4.26
N GLY A 18 -19.40 -7.94 -4.36
CA GLY A 18 -18.73 -7.67 -5.64
C GLY A 18 -19.10 -6.31 -6.23
N THR A 19 -19.17 -5.28 -5.39
CA THR A 19 -19.37 -3.89 -5.85
C THR A 19 -18.12 -3.06 -5.56
N TRP A 20 -17.88 -2.02 -6.35
CA TRP A 20 -16.75 -1.12 -6.16
C TRP A 20 -17.24 0.27 -5.84
N GLN A 21 -16.57 0.93 -4.91
CA GLN A 21 -16.75 2.37 -4.68
C GLN A 21 -15.54 3.11 -5.25
N VAL A 22 -15.80 3.95 -6.24
CA VAL A 22 -14.83 4.91 -6.78
C VAL A 22 -15.10 6.24 -6.11
N ARG A 23 -14.13 6.75 -5.36
CA ARG A 23 -14.32 7.92 -4.49
C ARG A 23 -13.40 9.05 -4.92
N ALA A 24 -13.86 10.28 -4.85
CA ALA A 24 -13.09 11.48 -5.14
C ALA A 24 -13.32 12.56 -4.07
N ARG A 25 -12.31 13.42 -3.88
CA ARG A 25 -12.42 14.61 -3.03
C ARG A 25 -13.09 15.77 -3.78
N VAL A 26 -12.84 15.87 -5.08
CA VAL A 26 -13.38 16.90 -5.98
C VAL A 26 -14.47 16.28 -6.86
N ARG A 27 -15.66 16.89 -6.91
CA ARG A 27 -16.80 16.37 -7.69
C ARG A 27 -16.48 16.31 -9.19
N ALA A 28 -15.82 17.34 -9.69
CA ALA A 28 -15.46 17.49 -11.11
C ALA A 28 -14.61 16.34 -11.65
N ASP A 29 -13.86 15.63 -10.79
CA ASP A 29 -13.08 14.45 -11.19
C ASP A 29 -14.01 13.29 -11.60
N LEU A 30 -15.07 13.06 -10.82
CA LEU A 30 -16.06 12.02 -11.15
C LEU A 30 -16.95 12.43 -12.32
N GLU A 31 -17.26 13.72 -12.47
CA GLU A 31 -18.02 14.20 -13.63
C GLU A 31 -17.26 14.00 -14.93
N ARG A 32 -15.95 14.26 -14.92
CA ARG A 32 -15.08 14.01 -16.07
C ARG A 32 -14.98 12.53 -16.38
N LEU A 33 -14.79 11.70 -15.35
CA LEU A 33 -14.81 10.25 -15.51
C LEU A 33 -16.13 9.77 -16.13
N CYS A 34 -17.27 10.27 -15.64
CA CYS A 34 -18.58 9.94 -16.18
C CYS A 34 -18.72 10.36 -17.65
N ARG A 35 -18.29 11.58 -17.99
CA ARG A 35 -18.29 12.08 -19.38
C ARG A 35 -17.49 11.18 -20.32
N HIS A 36 -16.30 10.75 -19.91
CA HIS A 36 -15.44 9.86 -20.70
C HIS A 36 -16.04 8.45 -20.89
N LEU A 37 -16.88 8.00 -19.97
CA LEU A 37 -17.49 6.67 -19.99
C LEU A 37 -18.94 6.69 -20.51
N GLY A 38 -19.46 7.85 -20.91
CA GLY A 38 -20.85 8.00 -21.33
C GLY A 38 -21.86 7.77 -20.20
N TRP A 39 -21.47 8.01 -18.95
CA TRP A 39 -22.33 7.82 -17.78
C TRP A 39 -23.02 9.12 -17.37
N PRO A 40 -24.28 9.04 -16.89
CA PRO A 40 -24.99 10.21 -16.37
C PRO A 40 -24.35 10.76 -15.07
N PRO A 41 -24.16 12.09 -14.93
CA PRO A 41 -23.55 12.69 -13.75
C PRO A 41 -24.37 12.51 -12.46
N GLU A 42 -25.66 12.20 -12.57
CA GLU A 42 -26.59 11.89 -11.46
C GLU A 42 -26.18 10.63 -10.69
N ARG A 43 -25.32 9.78 -11.27
CA ARG A 43 -24.73 8.63 -10.56
C ARG A 43 -23.82 9.03 -9.41
N ILE A 44 -23.34 10.28 -9.39
CA ILE A 44 -22.40 10.77 -8.38
C ILE A 44 -23.14 11.05 -7.09
N LEU A 45 -22.78 10.31 -6.04
CA LEU A 45 -23.35 10.44 -4.71
C LEU A 45 -22.49 11.36 -3.86
N GLN A 46 -23.14 12.23 -3.09
CA GLN A 46 -22.52 12.98 -2.00
C GLN A 46 -22.77 12.26 -0.68
N THR A 47 -21.71 12.03 0.08
CA THR A 47 -21.80 11.37 1.39
C THR A 47 -20.77 11.96 2.35
N PRO A 48 -21.02 12.01 3.67
CA PRO A 48 -20.01 12.37 4.65
C PRO A 48 -18.76 11.46 4.61
N GLY A 49 -17.62 11.99 5.09
CA GLY A 49 -16.35 11.26 5.25
C GLY A 49 -15.20 11.79 4.39
N ASP A 50 -14.05 11.11 4.45
CA ASP A 50 -12.78 11.55 3.83
C ASP A 50 -12.88 11.83 2.33
N TYR A 51 -13.78 11.11 1.63
CA TYR A 51 -14.10 11.34 0.23
C TYR A 51 -15.58 11.69 0.12
N ARG A 52 -15.83 12.97 -0.16
CA ARG A 52 -17.19 13.55 -0.23
C ARG A 52 -18.01 12.97 -1.38
N TRP A 53 -17.36 12.63 -2.50
CA TRP A 53 -18.04 12.21 -3.73
C TRP A 53 -17.71 10.77 -4.08
N ARG A 54 -18.69 10.02 -4.57
CA ARG A 54 -18.47 8.62 -4.97
C ARG A 54 -19.43 8.10 -6.03
N LEU A 55 -18.95 7.12 -6.79
CA LEU A 55 -19.72 6.23 -7.65
C LEU A 55 -19.78 4.84 -7.01
N ARG A 56 -20.90 4.14 -7.21
CA ARG A 56 -21.05 2.71 -6.91
C ARG A 56 -21.11 1.96 -8.24
N LEU A 57 -20.13 1.08 -8.47
CA LEU A 57 -19.96 0.34 -9.71
C LEU A 57 -20.16 -1.15 -9.49
N ARG A 58 -20.79 -1.82 -10.47
CA ARG A 58 -20.76 -3.29 -10.59
C ARG A 58 -19.45 -3.72 -11.28
N ALA A 59 -19.19 -5.02 -11.33
CA ALA A 59 -17.97 -5.57 -11.93
C ALA A 59 -17.72 -5.08 -13.36
N VAL A 60 -18.75 -5.08 -14.22
CA VAL A 60 -18.64 -4.65 -15.63
C VAL A 60 -18.25 -3.17 -15.74
N ASP A 61 -18.96 -2.27 -15.05
CA ASP A 61 -18.65 -0.84 -15.04
C ASP A 61 -17.24 -0.56 -14.48
N TRP A 62 -16.84 -1.30 -13.44
CA TRP A 62 -15.51 -1.21 -12.85
C TRP A 62 -14.42 -1.60 -13.86
N GLN A 63 -14.60 -2.71 -14.57
CA GLN A 63 -13.66 -3.19 -15.58
C GLN A 63 -13.56 -2.21 -16.76
N GLN A 64 -14.71 -1.73 -17.26
CA GLN A 64 -14.76 -0.73 -18.32
C GLN A 64 -14.03 0.56 -17.91
N MET A 65 -14.24 1.03 -16.68
CA MET A 65 -13.55 2.20 -16.15
C MET A 65 -12.03 1.99 -16.14
N MET A 66 -11.56 0.85 -15.64
CA MET A 66 -10.13 0.55 -15.59
C MET A 66 -9.51 0.44 -16.98
N LEU A 67 -10.17 -0.25 -17.91
CA LEU A 67 -9.73 -0.34 -19.30
C LEU A 67 -9.62 1.05 -19.93
N HIS A 68 -10.64 1.90 -19.76
CA HIS A 68 -10.62 3.26 -20.27
C HIS A 68 -9.47 4.09 -19.71
N LEU A 69 -9.20 3.98 -18.40
CA LEU A 69 -8.07 4.68 -17.78
C LEU A 69 -6.73 4.26 -18.40
N THR A 70 -6.57 3.01 -18.84
CA THR A 70 -5.32 2.60 -19.53
C THR A 70 -5.11 3.33 -20.85
N TRP A 71 -6.17 3.58 -21.61
CA TRP A 71 -6.07 4.34 -22.88
C TRP A 71 -5.73 5.82 -22.67
N THR A 72 -5.96 6.36 -21.47
CA THR A 72 -5.58 7.74 -21.16
C THR A 72 -4.09 7.91 -20.85
N VAL A 73 -3.32 6.82 -20.79
CA VAL A 73 -1.87 6.84 -20.55
C VAL A 73 -1.13 6.90 -21.89
N ASP A 74 -1.24 8.05 -22.56
CA ASP A 74 -0.67 8.37 -23.87
C ASP A 74 0.52 9.36 -23.77
N TYR A 75 1.09 9.50 -22.58
CA TYR A 75 2.07 10.52 -22.24
C TYR A 75 3.38 9.93 -21.70
N PRO A 76 4.54 10.56 -21.96
CA PRO A 76 5.82 10.12 -21.43
C PRO A 76 6.04 10.55 -19.96
N ASN A 77 5.31 11.56 -19.49
CA ASN A 77 5.47 12.10 -18.14
C ASN A 77 4.14 12.59 -17.54
N PHE A 78 3.77 12.04 -16.39
CA PHE A 78 2.51 12.36 -15.73
C PHE A 78 2.40 13.83 -15.28
N LYS A 79 3.46 14.40 -14.70
CA LYS A 79 3.45 15.78 -14.19
C LYS A 79 3.22 16.78 -15.32
N ALA A 80 3.94 16.61 -16.44
CA ALA A 80 3.77 17.43 -17.63
C ALA A 80 2.35 17.28 -18.23
N ALA A 81 1.83 16.05 -18.32
CA ALA A 81 0.49 15.79 -18.85
C ALA A 81 -0.62 16.44 -18.01
N VAL A 82 -0.48 16.42 -16.68
CA VAL A 82 -1.42 17.10 -15.77
C VAL A 82 -1.29 18.63 -15.85
N ALA A 83 -0.06 19.15 -15.98
CA ALA A 83 0.20 20.58 -16.11
C ALA A 83 -0.47 21.21 -17.34
N ALA A 84 -0.52 20.45 -18.44
CA ALA A 84 -1.14 20.90 -19.69
C ALA A 84 -2.68 20.94 -19.65
N LEU A 85 -3.32 20.40 -18.61
CA LEU A 85 -4.77 20.33 -18.47
C LEU A 85 -5.25 21.38 -17.46
N PRO A 86 -5.91 22.48 -17.87
CA PRO A 86 -6.29 23.57 -16.96
C PRO A 86 -7.14 23.13 -15.76
N ASP A 87 -7.97 22.11 -15.94
CA ASP A 87 -8.84 21.54 -14.92
C ASP A 87 -8.14 20.57 -13.95
N GLN A 88 -6.94 20.09 -14.31
CA GLN A 88 -6.13 19.21 -13.47
C GLN A 88 -4.89 19.89 -12.91
N ALA A 89 -4.37 20.93 -13.57
CA ALA A 89 -3.18 21.67 -13.16
C ALA A 89 -3.23 22.15 -11.69
N PRO A 90 -4.38 22.58 -11.12
CA PRO A 90 -4.47 22.93 -9.69
C PRO A 90 -4.15 21.79 -8.72
N LYS A 91 -4.15 20.53 -9.17
CA LYS A 91 -3.82 19.34 -8.36
C LYS A 91 -2.32 19.04 -8.32
N LEU A 92 -1.52 19.66 -9.20
CA LEU A 92 -0.08 19.41 -9.28
C LEU A 92 0.65 19.56 -7.94
N PRO A 93 0.41 20.60 -7.11
CA PRO A 93 1.12 20.72 -5.84
C PRO A 93 0.89 19.50 -4.94
N ALA A 94 -0.36 19.06 -4.79
CA ALA A 94 -0.69 17.87 -4.00
C ALA A 94 -0.07 16.58 -4.56
N TYR A 95 0.01 16.44 -5.89
CA TYR A 95 0.69 15.30 -6.52
C TYR A 95 2.21 15.35 -6.33
N HIS A 96 2.81 16.54 -6.34
CA HIS A 96 4.22 16.75 -6.04
C HIS A 96 4.53 16.38 -4.59
N ASP A 97 3.75 16.85 -3.62
CA ASP A 97 3.93 16.53 -2.20
C ASP A 97 3.88 15.02 -1.95
N PHE A 98 2.89 14.35 -2.55
CA PHE A 98 2.75 12.89 -2.50
C PHE A 98 3.95 12.19 -3.14
N TRP A 99 4.35 12.60 -4.34
CA TRP A 99 5.49 12.02 -5.05
C TRP A 99 6.80 12.22 -4.29
N GLU A 100 7.02 13.40 -3.70
CA GLU A 100 8.21 13.70 -2.89
C GLU A 100 8.24 12.85 -1.62
N ALA A 101 7.09 12.64 -0.96
CA ALA A 101 7.00 11.76 0.19
C ALA A 101 7.42 10.32 -0.17
N LEU A 102 6.99 9.83 -1.33
CA LEU A 102 7.42 8.52 -1.84
C LEU A 102 8.90 8.51 -2.25
N ALA A 103 9.42 9.59 -2.85
CA ALA A 103 10.83 9.71 -3.19
C ALA A 103 11.72 9.70 -1.95
N ARG A 104 11.29 10.35 -0.85
CA ARG A 104 11.98 10.27 0.44
C ARG A 104 11.98 8.84 1.00
N LEU A 105 10.88 8.10 0.83
CA LEU A 105 10.82 6.70 1.24
C LEU A 105 11.85 5.84 0.48
N GLN A 106 12.03 6.07 -0.82
CA GLN A 106 13.04 5.36 -1.63
C GLN A 106 14.46 5.53 -1.07
N ASN A 107 14.78 6.74 -0.59
CA ASN A 107 16.12 7.07 -0.08
C ASN A 107 16.29 6.76 1.42
N THR A 108 15.22 6.38 2.11
CA THR A 108 15.27 5.98 3.51
C THR A 108 15.69 4.51 3.61
N PRO A 109 16.72 4.15 4.40
CA PRO A 109 17.10 2.76 4.60
C PRO A 109 15.93 1.90 5.07
N GLN A 110 15.54 0.93 4.24
CA GLN A 110 14.45 0.01 4.54
C GLN A 110 14.96 -1.13 5.41
N GLY A 111 15.11 -0.86 6.71
CA GLY A 111 15.53 -1.86 7.68
C GLY A 111 14.34 -2.62 8.27
N ILE A 112 14.33 -3.94 8.12
CA ILE A 112 13.56 -4.78 9.05
C ILE A 112 14.13 -4.48 10.44
N LYS A 113 13.34 -3.83 11.30
CA LYS A 113 13.62 -3.85 12.74
C LYS A 113 13.53 -5.30 13.17
N ARG A 114 14.64 -6.05 13.11
CA ARG A 114 14.74 -7.31 13.84
C ARG A 114 14.38 -6.95 15.27
N ALA A 115 13.34 -7.59 15.82
CA ALA A 115 13.04 -7.47 17.23
C ALA A 115 14.35 -7.69 17.97
N ARG A 116 14.81 -6.69 18.73
CA ARG A 116 15.94 -6.91 19.63
C ARG A 116 15.49 -8.00 20.58
N CYS A 117 16.10 -9.19 20.47
CA CYS A 117 15.96 -10.20 21.49
C CYS A 117 16.30 -9.51 22.82
N PRO A 118 15.41 -9.51 23.83
CA PRO A 118 15.72 -8.92 25.12
C PRO A 118 17.05 -9.52 25.58
N ARG A 119 18.05 -8.68 25.89
CA ARG A 119 19.26 -9.18 26.53
C ARG A 119 18.80 -9.97 27.76
N PRO A 120 19.20 -11.23 27.93
CA PRO A 120 18.91 -11.92 29.19
C PRO A 120 19.45 -11.02 30.30
N ALA A 121 18.59 -10.74 31.29
CA ALA A 121 19.03 -10.05 32.49
C ALA A 121 20.28 -10.77 32.99
N ARG A 122 21.34 -10.02 33.30
CA ARG A 122 22.56 -10.59 33.91
C ARG A 122 22.08 -11.47 35.07
N ALA A 123 22.24 -12.77 34.95
CA ALA A 123 22.00 -13.69 36.05
C ALA A 123 22.90 -13.21 37.18
N ILE A 124 22.30 -12.74 38.27
CA ILE A 124 23.02 -12.49 39.52
C ILE A 124 23.54 -13.87 39.91
N ALA A 125 24.85 -14.06 39.82
CA ALA A 125 25.49 -15.30 40.23
C ALA A 125 25.15 -15.53 41.71
N ALA A 126 24.22 -16.45 41.99
CA ALA A 126 24.00 -16.93 43.33
C ALA A 126 25.32 -17.58 43.78
N ARG A 127 26.00 -16.94 44.74
CA ARG A 127 27.12 -17.53 45.47
C ARG A 127 26.58 -18.73 46.28
N THR A 128 26.56 -19.91 45.69
CA THR A 128 26.43 -21.16 46.44
C THR A 128 27.81 -21.60 46.91
N LYS A 129 28.01 -21.64 48.23
CA LYS A 129 29.19 -22.25 48.87
C LYS A 129 29.33 -23.73 48.46
N PRO A 130 30.55 -24.27 48.36
CA PRO A 130 30.76 -25.65 47.98
C PRO A 130 30.49 -26.58 49.18
N ARG A 131 29.67 -27.61 48.98
CA ARG A 131 29.74 -28.85 49.77
C ARG A 131 29.93 -29.99 48.79
N GLY A 132 31.04 -30.71 48.95
CA GLY A 132 31.56 -31.61 47.94
C GLY A 132 31.10 -33.07 48.04
N ARG A 133 31.69 -33.81 47.09
CA ARG A 133 32.03 -35.25 47.00
C ARG A 133 31.58 -35.89 45.69
N CYS A 134 32.50 -36.72 45.21
CA CYS A 134 32.67 -37.32 43.89
C CYS A 134 31.58 -38.34 43.50
N PHE A 135 31.41 -38.62 42.19
CA PHE A 135 31.93 -39.81 41.47
C PHE A 135 31.57 -39.72 39.95
N PRO A 136 32.21 -40.48 39.03
CA PRO A 136 32.39 -40.11 37.63
C PRO A 136 31.55 -40.91 36.61
N ALA A 137 31.68 -40.43 35.36
CA ALA A 137 31.51 -41.10 34.06
C ALA A 137 30.08 -41.40 33.57
N HIS A 138 29.71 -40.80 32.43
CA HIS A 138 29.65 -41.49 31.14
C HIS A 138 29.32 -40.48 30.03
N ASN A 139 30.06 -40.58 28.92
CA ASN A 139 29.93 -39.72 27.75
C ASN A 139 29.27 -40.53 26.62
N PRO A 140 28.09 -40.13 26.08
CA PRO A 140 27.62 -40.67 24.82
C PRO A 140 27.89 -39.69 23.68
N THR A 141 28.74 -40.12 22.76
CA THR A 141 28.90 -39.55 21.42
C THR A 141 27.61 -39.69 20.62
N TRP A 142 27.12 -38.62 20.02
CA TRP A 142 26.04 -38.67 19.03
C TRP A 142 26.60 -38.50 17.61
N PRO A 143 26.22 -39.36 16.64
CA PRO A 143 26.68 -39.27 15.27
C PRO A 143 25.93 -38.18 14.48
N THR A 144 26.65 -37.55 13.56
CA THR A 144 26.16 -36.58 12.57
C THR A 144 25.41 -37.32 11.44
N PRO A 145 24.26 -36.83 10.94
CA PRO A 145 23.67 -37.40 9.73
C PRO A 145 24.36 -36.84 8.48
N ALA A 146 24.82 -37.75 7.63
CA ALA A 146 25.38 -37.49 6.32
C ALA A 146 24.29 -37.12 5.29
N ASN A 147 24.73 -36.35 4.29
CA ASN A 147 24.04 -36.05 3.04
C ASN A 147 23.39 -37.28 2.39
N CYS A 148 22.19 -37.11 1.85
CA CYS A 148 21.68 -37.89 0.73
C CYS A 148 21.09 -36.94 -0.31
N ALA A 149 21.85 -36.78 -1.39
CA ALA A 149 21.36 -36.29 -2.66
C ALA A 149 20.98 -37.52 -3.50
N ALA A 150 19.81 -37.48 -4.10
CA ALA A 150 19.42 -38.18 -5.33
C ALA A 150 18.25 -37.39 -5.93
#